data_AF-A0A4R4KZD0-F1
#
_entry.id   AF-A0A4R4KZD0-F1
#
_cell.length_a   1.000
_cell.length_b   1.000
_cell.length_c   1.000
_cell.angle_alpha   90.00
_cell.angle_beta   90.00
_cell.angle_gamma   90.00
#
_symmetry.space_group_name_H-M   'P 1'
#
loop_
_entity.id
_entity.type
_entity.pdbx_description
1 polymer ?
#
loop_
_entity_poly.entity_id
_entity_poly.type
_entity_poly.pdbx_seq_one_letter_code
_entity_poly.pdbx_strand_id
1 'polypeptide(L)'
;MNPIDRGEFAAGVRWWQTKTRWRNDFHNSAYVVLSAQNPNGDFRDDWWPDFLRRLTQWGALRPLSGVEVTRRLAANRDELASAWRQACAPVKDLDITGVAWEQVRAFPEVVARLKPTKYGSPVFPSKFCHFLLPRIFPVFDNAAVGGSHTYETYFGLIKGTWEATPAGLQDELVAELARLVDDDGQGRLYAGFPAATKITELALIGRRHA
;
A
#
# COMPACT_ATOMS: atom_id res chain seq x y z
N MET A 1 -16.77 -11.51 -3.84
CA MET A 1 -16.31 -10.50 -2.86
C MET A 1 -17.50 -9.62 -2.52
N ASN A 2 -17.61 -9.16 -1.28
CA ASN A 2 -18.69 -8.23 -0.92
C ASN A 2 -18.33 -6.83 -1.43
N PRO A 3 -19.27 -6.12 -2.08
CA PRO A 3 -19.06 -4.72 -2.44
C PRO A 3 -18.87 -3.86 -1.19
N ILE A 4 -18.35 -2.65 -1.38
CA ILE A 4 -18.23 -1.67 -0.32
C ILE A 4 -19.62 -1.15 0.06
N ASP A 5 -19.92 -1.17 1.36
CA ASP A 5 -21.03 -0.40 1.93
C ASP A 5 -20.55 1.01 2.33
N ARG A 6 -21.41 2.02 2.14
CA ARG A 6 -21.08 3.42 2.48
C ARG A 6 -20.86 3.61 3.98
N GLY A 7 -21.64 2.90 4.81
CA GLY A 7 -21.48 2.90 6.26
C GLY A 7 -20.14 2.32 6.70
N GLU A 8 -19.68 1.24 6.04
CA GLU A 8 -18.35 0.67 6.25
C GLU A 8 -17.24 1.67 5.90
N PHE A 9 -17.29 2.32 4.75
CA PHE A 9 -16.30 3.35 4.40
C PHE A 9 -16.27 4.48 5.45
N ALA A 10 -17.44 5.01 5.83
CA ALA A 10 -17.52 6.09 6.82
C ALA A 10 -17.02 5.66 8.21
N ALA A 11 -17.29 4.42 8.63
CA ALA A 11 -16.75 3.87 9.88
C ALA A 11 -15.21 3.75 9.83
N GLY A 12 -14.67 3.35 8.68
CA GLY A 12 -13.24 3.30 8.41
C GLY A 12 -12.56 4.67 8.53
N VAL A 13 -13.16 5.69 7.91
CA VAL A 13 -12.70 7.09 8.01
C VAL A 13 -12.68 7.56 9.46
N ARG A 14 -13.77 7.35 10.22
CA ARG A 14 -13.82 7.72 11.64
C ARG A 14 -12.75 7.00 12.45
N TRP A 15 -12.56 5.70 12.22
CA TRP A 15 -11.53 4.93 12.91
C TRP A 15 -10.13 5.43 12.58
N TRP A 16 -9.85 5.75 11.32
CA TRP A 16 -8.58 6.34 10.88
C TRP A 16 -8.27 7.62 11.65
N GLN A 17 -9.25 8.51 11.78
CA GLN A 17 -9.13 9.79 12.49
C GLN A 17 -8.89 9.63 14.00
N THR A 18 -9.22 8.47 14.59
CA THR A 18 -8.85 8.17 15.99
C THR A 18 -7.34 7.92 16.17
N LYS A 19 -6.60 7.63 15.09
CA LYS A 19 -5.17 7.33 15.14
C LYS A 19 -4.37 8.62 15.09
N THR A 20 -4.02 9.15 16.26
CA THR A 20 -3.25 10.40 16.42
C THR A 20 -1.88 10.45 15.72
N ARG A 21 -1.35 9.30 15.31
CA ARG A 21 -0.08 9.21 14.54
C ARG A 21 -0.28 9.14 13.04
N TRP A 22 -1.51 8.96 12.57
CA TRP A 22 -1.83 8.92 11.16
C TRP A 22 -2.36 10.28 10.75
N ARG A 23 -1.94 10.76 9.59
CA ARG A 23 -2.39 12.06 9.08
C ARG A 23 -3.81 11.91 8.53
N ASN A 24 -4.63 12.92 8.72
CA ASN A 24 -6.02 12.93 8.25
C ASN A 24 -6.13 13.13 6.73
N ASP A 25 -5.04 13.50 6.06
CA ASP A 25 -4.89 13.46 4.60
C ASP A 25 -4.80 12.03 4.00
N PHE A 26 -5.01 10.97 4.81
CA PHE A 26 -4.91 9.56 4.40
C PHE A 26 -3.58 9.20 3.71
N HIS A 27 -2.51 9.90 4.11
CA HIS A 27 -1.16 9.83 3.52
C HIS A 27 -1.02 10.45 2.13
N ASN A 28 -1.96 11.29 1.67
CA ASN A 28 -1.90 11.99 0.38
C ASN A 28 -0.56 12.69 0.15
N SER A 29 -0.12 13.52 1.10
CA SER A 29 1.16 14.22 1.03
C SER A 29 2.37 13.28 0.97
N ALA A 30 2.28 12.10 1.60
CA ALA A 30 3.34 11.11 1.54
C ALA A 30 3.46 10.49 0.14
N TYR A 31 2.34 10.24 -0.55
CA TYR A 31 2.35 9.69 -1.91
C TYR A 31 2.98 10.63 -2.93
N VAL A 32 2.80 11.95 -2.77
CA VAL A 32 3.49 12.95 -3.61
C VAL A 32 5.00 12.72 -3.53
N VAL A 33 5.55 12.62 -2.31
CA VAL A 33 6.99 12.43 -2.12
C VAL A 33 7.45 11.04 -2.59
N LEU A 34 6.71 9.98 -2.24
CA LEU A 34 7.06 8.62 -2.61
C LEU A 34 7.15 8.42 -4.13
N SER A 35 6.21 9.00 -4.88
CA SER A 35 6.20 8.89 -6.35
C SER A 35 7.42 9.53 -7.03
N ALA A 36 8.03 10.54 -6.40
CA ALA A 36 9.23 11.20 -6.91
C ALA A 36 10.53 10.51 -6.47
N GLN A 37 10.52 9.75 -5.37
CA GLN A 37 11.74 9.21 -4.76
C GLN A 37 12.38 8.06 -5.56
N ASN A 38 11.57 7.15 -6.12
CA ASN A 38 12.09 6.04 -6.92
C ASN A 38 11.10 5.58 -8.01
N PRO A 39 10.80 6.43 -9.01
CA PRO A 39 9.74 6.18 -9.99
C PRO A 39 10.04 4.98 -10.93
N ASN A 40 11.28 4.52 -10.98
CA ASN A 40 11.73 3.49 -11.92
C ASN A 40 12.34 2.26 -11.23
N GLY A 41 12.23 2.14 -9.90
CA GLY A 41 12.75 0.99 -9.17
C GLY A 41 14.27 0.85 -9.28
N ASP A 42 14.99 1.97 -9.27
CA ASP A 42 16.44 1.97 -9.22
C ASP A 42 16.90 1.79 -7.76
N PHE A 43 17.36 0.58 -7.43
CA PHE A 43 17.67 0.19 -6.05
C PHE A 43 19.12 0.50 -5.65
N ARG A 44 19.61 1.72 -5.95
CA ARG A 44 20.97 2.20 -5.62
C ARG A 44 21.17 2.46 -4.11
N ASP A 45 22.33 2.96 -3.70
CA ASP A 45 22.62 3.23 -2.29
C ASP A 45 22.05 4.55 -1.76
N ASP A 46 21.82 5.53 -2.64
CA ASP A 46 21.43 6.90 -2.28
C ASP A 46 19.94 7.07 -1.96
N TRP A 47 19.04 6.33 -2.62
CA TRP A 47 17.59 6.37 -2.32
C TRP A 47 17.25 5.66 -0.99
N TRP A 48 18.05 4.66 -0.60
CA TRP A 48 17.70 3.71 0.45
C TRP A 48 17.56 4.31 1.85
N PRO A 49 18.44 5.22 2.34
CA PRO A 49 18.35 5.76 3.69
C PRO A 49 17.00 6.45 3.98
N ASP A 50 16.51 7.26 3.04
CA ASP A 50 15.24 7.96 3.18
C ASP A 50 14.04 6.99 3.13
N PHE A 51 14.11 5.99 2.26
CA PHE A 51 13.08 4.97 2.15
C PHE A 51 13.02 4.08 3.40
N LEU A 52 14.18 3.66 3.91
CA LEU A 52 14.30 2.89 5.15
C LEU A 52 13.75 3.65 6.36
N ARG A 53 13.99 4.96 6.43
CA ARG A 53 13.41 5.83 7.47
C ARG A 53 11.88 5.78 7.44
N ARG A 54 11.27 5.88 6.26
CA ARG A 54 9.80 5.80 6.11
C ARG A 54 9.26 4.43 6.51
N LEU A 55 9.90 3.35 6.07
CA LEU A 55 9.51 1.98 6.46
C LEU A 55 9.56 1.79 7.99
N THR A 56 10.58 2.37 8.63
CA THR A 56 10.73 2.36 10.09
C THR A 56 9.58 3.11 10.77
N GLN A 57 9.23 4.31 10.28
CA GLN A 57 8.12 5.11 10.81
C GLN A 57 6.78 4.38 10.71
N TRP A 58 6.57 3.59 9.66
CA TRP A 58 5.38 2.74 9.47
C TRP A 58 5.45 1.39 10.20
N GLY A 59 6.48 1.18 11.02
CA GLY A 59 6.68 -0.02 11.82
C GLY A 59 7.00 -1.28 11.03
N ALA A 60 7.34 -1.18 9.73
CA ALA A 60 7.53 -2.34 8.84
C ALA A 60 8.74 -3.20 9.25
N LEU A 61 9.76 -2.60 9.87
CA LEU A 61 11.01 -3.28 10.18
C LEU A 61 10.94 -4.21 11.38
N ARG A 62 9.97 -4.06 12.29
CA ARG A 62 9.95 -4.82 13.55
C ARG A 62 9.82 -6.35 13.30
N PRO A 63 10.58 -7.19 14.02
CA PRO A 63 11.58 -6.86 15.05
C PRO A 63 13.01 -6.67 14.52
N LEU A 64 13.26 -6.74 13.20
CA LEU A 64 14.59 -6.60 12.62
C LEU A 64 15.10 -5.15 12.68
N SER A 65 16.42 -5.00 12.76
CA SER A 65 17.08 -3.69 12.66
C SER A 65 17.17 -3.22 11.21
N GLY A 66 17.27 -1.91 11.02
CA GLY A 66 17.53 -1.33 9.70
C GLY A 66 18.85 -1.81 9.09
N VAL A 67 19.87 -2.07 9.92
CA VAL A 67 21.18 -2.60 9.47
C VAL A 67 21.01 -3.98 8.82
N GLU A 68 20.28 -4.89 9.46
CA GLU A 68 20.08 -6.23 8.93
C GLU A 68 19.26 -6.23 7.63
N VAL A 69 18.22 -5.40 7.56
CA VAL A 69 17.42 -5.25 6.33
C VAL A 69 18.26 -4.62 5.22
N THR A 70 19.13 -3.65 5.53
CA THR A 70 20.05 -3.03 4.57
C THR A 70 21.04 -4.05 4.00
N ARG A 71 21.65 -4.87 4.86
CA ARG A 71 22.55 -5.95 4.43
C ARG A 71 21.86 -6.91 3.47
N ARG A 72 20.61 -7.27 3.75
CA ARG A 72 19.81 -8.14 2.87
C ARG A 72 19.43 -7.44 1.57
N LEU A 73 19.12 -6.16 1.59
CA LEU A 73 18.87 -5.38 0.38
C LEU A 73 20.08 -5.37 -0.53
N ALA A 74 21.28 -5.12 0.01
CA ALA A 74 22.51 -5.19 -0.75
C ALA A 74 22.72 -6.58 -1.38
N ALA A 75 22.44 -7.65 -0.63
CA ALA A 75 22.57 -9.02 -1.12
C ALA A 75 21.53 -9.44 -2.16
N ASN A 76 20.38 -8.76 -2.26
CA ASN A 76 19.29 -9.09 -3.19
C ASN A 76 19.05 -7.98 -4.24
N ARG A 77 19.97 -7.00 -4.37
CA ARG A 77 19.77 -5.79 -5.17
C ARG A 77 19.47 -6.09 -6.64
N ASP A 78 20.28 -6.95 -7.26
CA ASP A 78 20.13 -7.26 -8.69
C ASP A 78 18.84 -8.00 -8.98
N GLU A 79 18.43 -8.90 -8.08
CA GLU A 79 17.18 -9.64 -8.18
C GLU A 79 15.97 -8.72 -7.98
N LEU A 80 16.04 -7.78 -7.02
CA LEU A 80 15.00 -6.75 -6.85
C LEU A 80 14.85 -5.92 -8.12
N ALA A 81 15.96 -5.44 -8.69
CA ALA A 81 15.95 -4.64 -9.91
C ALA A 81 15.39 -5.42 -11.10
N SER A 82 15.77 -6.70 -11.22
CA SER A 82 15.24 -7.59 -12.26
C SER A 82 13.74 -7.83 -12.09
N ALA A 83 13.29 -8.16 -10.88
CA ALA A 83 11.88 -8.40 -10.58
C ALA A 83 11.04 -7.15 -10.81
N TRP A 84 11.53 -5.96 -10.44
CA TRP A 84 10.85 -4.70 -10.74
C TRP A 84 10.69 -4.48 -12.25
N ARG A 85 11.78 -4.62 -13.03
CA ARG A 85 11.73 -4.42 -14.49
C ARG A 85 10.77 -5.39 -15.18
N GLN A 86 10.68 -6.63 -14.70
CA GLN A 86 9.83 -7.66 -15.29
C GLN A 86 8.38 -7.56 -14.85
N ALA A 87 8.13 -7.29 -13.56
CA ALA A 87 6.81 -7.42 -12.95
C ALA A 87 6.10 -6.07 -12.75
N CYS A 88 6.84 -5.02 -12.38
CA CYS A 88 6.25 -3.73 -12.00
C CYS A 88 6.32 -2.68 -13.12
N ALA A 89 7.47 -2.53 -13.77
CA ALA A 89 7.67 -1.51 -14.79
C ALA A 89 6.66 -1.57 -15.96
N PRO A 90 6.23 -2.74 -16.45
CA PRO A 90 5.25 -2.83 -17.55
C PRO A 90 3.84 -2.37 -17.17
N VAL A 91 3.51 -2.36 -15.87
CA VAL A 91 2.16 -2.06 -15.37
C VAL A 91 2.12 -0.82 -14.48
N LYS A 92 3.24 -0.10 -14.33
CA LYS A 92 3.40 0.95 -13.30
C LYS A 92 2.42 2.12 -13.41
N ASP A 93 1.89 2.37 -14.60
CA ASP A 93 0.94 3.46 -14.87
C ASP A 93 -0.52 3.02 -14.66
N LEU A 94 -0.76 1.73 -14.44
CA LEU A 94 -2.07 1.16 -14.10
C LEU A 94 -2.37 1.32 -12.60
N ASP A 95 -3.58 0.91 -12.21
CA ASP A 95 -3.92 0.63 -10.82
C ASP A 95 -4.23 -0.87 -10.64
N ILE A 96 -4.58 -1.24 -9.42
CA ILE A 96 -4.89 -2.62 -9.03
C ILE A 96 -5.98 -3.28 -9.90
N THR A 97 -6.88 -2.52 -10.53
CA THR A 97 -7.93 -3.06 -11.40
C THR A 97 -7.37 -3.53 -12.74
N GLY A 98 -6.30 -2.90 -13.22
CA GLY A 98 -5.62 -3.26 -14.46
C GLY A 98 -4.58 -4.38 -14.33
N VAL A 99 -4.39 -4.94 -13.14
CA VAL A 99 -3.27 -5.85 -12.83
C VAL A 99 -3.75 -7.15 -12.16
N ALA A 100 -3.29 -8.29 -12.68
CA ALA A 100 -3.43 -9.59 -12.04
C ALA A 100 -2.25 -9.87 -11.09
N TRP A 101 -2.48 -10.64 -10.03
CA TRP A 101 -1.44 -10.96 -9.04
C TRP A 101 -0.23 -11.64 -9.69
N GLU A 102 -0.46 -12.56 -10.61
CA GLU A 102 0.56 -13.35 -11.31
C GLU A 102 1.54 -12.46 -12.09
N GLN A 103 1.08 -11.30 -12.57
CA GLN A 103 1.93 -10.34 -13.29
C GLN A 103 2.92 -9.65 -12.34
N VAL A 104 2.51 -9.43 -11.09
CA VAL A 104 3.29 -8.63 -10.13
C VAL A 104 3.98 -9.45 -9.04
N ARG A 105 3.57 -10.70 -8.78
CA ARG A 105 3.97 -11.50 -7.60
C ARG A 105 5.48 -11.67 -7.42
N ALA A 106 6.24 -11.70 -8.51
CA ALA A 106 7.68 -11.91 -8.46
C ALA A 106 8.40 -10.82 -7.65
N PHE A 107 7.91 -9.57 -7.70
CA PHE A 107 8.51 -8.47 -6.94
C PHE A 107 8.32 -8.60 -5.41
N PRO A 108 7.09 -8.71 -4.86
CA PRO A 108 6.89 -8.91 -3.42
C PRO A 108 7.54 -10.19 -2.89
N GLU A 109 7.69 -11.24 -3.71
CA GLU A 109 8.42 -12.46 -3.33
C GLU A 109 9.91 -12.19 -3.05
N VAL A 110 10.57 -11.38 -3.88
CA VAL A 110 11.96 -10.96 -3.64
C VAL A 110 12.03 -10.02 -2.43
N VAL A 111 11.10 -9.07 -2.33
CA VAL A 111 11.04 -8.15 -1.18
C VAL A 111 10.86 -8.89 0.15
N ALA A 112 10.08 -9.97 0.18
CA ALA A 112 9.91 -10.78 1.40
C ALA A 112 11.23 -11.38 1.93
N ARG A 113 12.24 -11.59 1.06
CA ARG A 113 13.56 -12.11 1.45
C ARG A 113 14.40 -11.08 2.22
N LEU A 114 14.08 -9.79 2.09
CA LEU A 114 14.72 -8.72 2.85
C LEU A 114 14.36 -8.75 4.33
N LYS A 115 13.21 -9.34 4.67
CA LYS A 115 12.75 -9.53 6.04
C LYS A 115 11.99 -10.85 6.14
N PRO A 116 12.69 -11.99 6.16
CA PRO A 116 12.04 -13.27 6.36
C PRO A 116 11.41 -13.28 7.75
N THR A 117 10.22 -13.85 7.84
CA THR A 117 9.53 -14.05 9.11
C THR A 117 9.11 -15.51 9.21
N LYS A 118 9.04 -16.05 10.42
CA LYS A 118 8.73 -17.46 10.68
C LYS A 118 7.46 -17.95 9.97
N TYR A 119 6.49 -17.06 9.76
CA TYR A 119 5.17 -17.37 9.19
C TYR A 119 4.90 -16.64 7.86
N GLY A 120 5.91 -16.05 7.21
CA GLY A 120 5.72 -15.36 5.92
C GLY A 120 4.76 -14.17 5.98
N SER A 121 4.81 -13.37 7.06
CA SER A 121 3.95 -12.20 7.25
C SER A 121 4.03 -11.21 6.07
N PRO A 122 2.89 -10.78 5.50
CA PRO A 122 2.86 -9.86 4.38
C PRO A 122 3.06 -8.39 4.77
N VAL A 123 3.20 -8.06 6.06
CA VAL A 123 3.28 -6.66 6.55
C VAL A 123 4.49 -5.91 5.96
N PHE A 124 5.67 -6.53 5.95
CA PHE A 124 6.86 -5.90 5.37
C PHE A 124 6.77 -5.78 3.84
N PRO A 125 6.54 -6.88 3.08
CA PRO A 125 6.49 -6.78 1.63
C PRO A 125 5.36 -5.87 1.16
N SER A 126 4.20 -5.83 1.82
CA SER A 126 3.13 -4.91 1.44
C SER A 126 3.51 -3.44 1.61
N LYS A 127 4.10 -3.04 2.73
CA LYS A 127 4.53 -1.64 2.96
C LYS A 127 5.64 -1.22 2.00
N PHE A 128 6.62 -2.10 1.78
CA PHE A 128 7.70 -1.84 0.83
C PHE A 128 7.18 -1.68 -0.60
N CYS A 129 6.35 -2.62 -1.07
CA CYS A 129 5.81 -2.59 -2.42
C CYS A 129 4.84 -1.41 -2.61
N HIS A 130 3.99 -1.14 -1.62
CA HIS A 130 3.07 0.00 -1.65
C HIS A 130 3.80 1.34 -1.72
N PHE A 131 4.93 1.50 -1.05
CA PHE A 131 5.68 2.76 -1.12
C PHE A 131 6.26 3.06 -2.51
N LEU A 132 6.52 2.02 -3.31
CA LEU A 132 7.02 2.17 -4.67
C LEU A 132 5.90 2.25 -5.70
N LEU A 133 4.81 1.50 -5.51
CA LEU A 133 3.73 1.41 -6.47
C LEU A 133 2.36 1.33 -5.76
N PRO A 134 1.92 2.42 -5.11
CA PRO A 134 0.79 2.41 -4.18
C PRO A 134 -0.55 2.11 -4.85
N ARG A 135 -0.70 2.46 -6.13
CA ARG A 135 -1.92 2.23 -6.93
C ARG A 135 -2.17 0.74 -7.19
N ILE A 136 -1.14 -0.10 -7.09
CA ILE A 136 -1.22 -1.54 -7.39
C ILE A 136 -1.12 -2.36 -6.10
N PHE A 137 -0.15 -2.08 -5.24
CA PHE A 137 0.12 -2.89 -4.07
C PHE A 137 -0.62 -2.35 -2.85
N PRO A 138 -1.64 -3.03 -2.30
CA PRO A 138 -2.31 -2.54 -1.10
C PRO A 138 -1.44 -2.75 0.14
N VAL A 139 -1.59 -1.86 1.13
CA VAL A 139 -0.91 -1.98 2.44
C VAL A 139 -1.64 -3.00 3.29
N PHE A 140 -0.91 -3.98 3.82
CA PHE A 140 -1.46 -4.90 4.80
C PHE A 140 -1.11 -4.45 6.22
N ASP A 141 -2.14 -4.16 7.02
CA ASP A 141 -2.00 -3.82 8.44
C ASP A 141 -2.89 -4.71 9.32
N ASN A 142 -2.28 -5.63 10.06
CA ASN A 142 -2.97 -6.55 10.96
C ASN A 142 -3.84 -5.85 12.03
N ALA A 143 -3.43 -4.68 12.51
CA ALA A 143 -4.21 -3.96 13.51
C ALA A 143 -5.47 -3.34 12.88
N ALA A 144 -5.38 -2.92 11.62
CA ALA A 144 -6.45 -2.26 10.90
C ALA A 144 -7.44 -3.27 10.29
N VAL A 145 -6.98 -4.16 9.41
CA VAL A 145 -7.86 -5.06 8.62
C VAL A 145 -8.00 -6.47 9.21
N GLY A 146 -7.02 -6.90 10.02
CA GLY A 146 -7.04 -8.20 10.70
C GLY A 146 -6.56 -9.37 9.84
N GLY A 147 -6.39 -10.52 10.50
CA GLY A 147 -6.25 -11.81 9.81
C GLY A 147 -4.84 -12.39 9.66
N SER A 148 -4.84 -13.59 9.07
CA SER A 148 -3.70 -14.45 8.75
C SER A 148 -3.67 -14.72 7.24
N HIS A 149 -3.75 -13.65 6.44
CA HIS A 149 -3.78 -13.75 4.99
C HIS A 149 -2.36 -13.79 4.41
N THR A 150 -2.20 -14.51 3.30
CA THR A 150 -1.05 -14.30 2.41
C THR A 150 -1.21 -12.95 1.70
N TYR A 151 -0.12 -12.43 1.13
CA TYR A 151 -0.23 -11.15 0.42
C TYR A 151 -1.13 -11.25 -0.82
N GLU A 152 -1.07 -12.39 -1.52
CA GLU A 152 -1.95 -12.73 -2.65
C GLU A 152 -3.43 -12.69 -2.28
N THR A 153 -3.82 -13.38 -1.21
CA THR A 153 -5.22 -13.40 -0.77
C THR A 153 -5.70 -11.99 -0.42
N TYR A 154 -4.84 -11.18 0.19
CA TYR A 154 -5.18 -9.79 0.50
C TYR A 154 -5.26 -8.90 -0.74
N PHE A 155 -4.35 -9.06 -1.70
CA PHE A 155 -4.40 -8.38 -3.00
C PHE A 155 -5.73 -8.68 -3.71
N GLY A 156 -6.09 -9.97 -3.79
CA GLY A 156 -7.35 -10.41 -4.37
C GLY A 156 -8.57 -9.83 -3.64
N LEU A 157 -8.54 -9.78 -2.30
CA LEU A 157 -9.59 -9.15 -1.49
C LEU A 157 -9.81 -7.68 -1.86
N ILE A 158 -8.73 -6.89 -1.90
CA ILE A 158 -8.84 -5.47 -2.23
C ILE A 158 -9.36 -5.28 -3.65
N LYS A 159 -8.73 -5.97 -4.63
CA LYS A 159 -9.12 -5.88 -6.04
C LYS A 159 -10.57 -6.26 -6.24
N GLY A 160 -10.96 -7.44 -5.77
CA GLY A 160 -12.30 -7.95 -6.01
C GLY A 160 -13.39 -7.24 -5.20
N THR A 161 -13.11 -6.67 -4.03
CA THR A 161 -14.06 -5.80 -3.32
C THR A 161 -14.27 -4.48 -4.07
N TRP A 162 -13.21 -3.88 -4.60
CA TRP A 162 -13.35 -2.70 -5.45
C TRP A 162 -14.18 -3.00 -6.70
N GLU A 163 -13.81 -4.05 -7.45
CA GLU A 163 -14.50 -4.46 -8.68
C GLU A 163 -15.96 -4.90 -8.47
N ALA A 164 -16.30 -5.44 -7.30
CA ALA A 164 -17.68 -5.77 -6.96
C ALA A 164 -18.53 -4.53 -6.64
N THR A 165 -17.91 -3.41 -6.28
CA THR A 165 -18.60 -2.16 -5.94
C THR A 165 -19.13 -1.48 -7.21
N PRO A 166 -20.42 -1.09 -7.27
CA PRO A 166 -20.97 -0.40 -8.45
C PRO A 166 -20.20 0.87 -8.82
N ALA A 167 -19.98 1.11 -10.11
CA ALA A 167 -19.19 2.26 -10.60
C ALA A 167 -19.69 3.61 -10.05
N GLY A 168 -21.01 3.83 -9.99
CA GLY A 168 -21.56 5.06 -9.40
C GLY A 168 -21.17 5.26 -7.93
N LEU A 169 -21.13 4.17 -7.15
CA LEU A 169 -20.67 4.25 -5.76
C LEU A 169 -19.13 4.42 -5.68
N GLN A 170 -18.36 3.82 -6.60
CA GLN A 170 -16.92 4.08 -6.68
C GLN A 170 -16.63 5.57 -6.87
N ASP A 171 -17.31 6.22 -7.82
CA ASP A 171 -17.16 7.66 -8.09
C ASP A 171 -17.54 8.52 -6.88
N GLU A 172 -18.66 8.19 -6.22
CA GLU A 172 -19.09 8.85 -4.99
C GLU A 172 -18.07 8.75 -3.86
N LEU A 173 -17.48 7.56 -3.65
CA LEU A 173 -16.47 7.32 -2.62
C LEU A 173 -15.15 8.05 -2.93
N VAL A 174 -14.75 8.11 -4.21
CA VAL A 174 -13.58 8.88 -4.65
C VAL A 174 -13.79 10.37 -4.40
N ALA A 175 -14.95 10.91 -4.76
CA ALA A 175 -15.29 12.30 -4.51
C ALA A 175 -15.33 12.62 -3.01
N GLU A 176 -15.89 11.71 -2.21
CA GLU A 176 -15.93 11.86 -0.75
C GLU A 176 -14.52 11.87 -0.14
N LEU A 177 -13.64 10.94 -0.57
CA LEU A 177 -12.26 10.91 -0.11
C LEU A 177 -11.48 12.17 -0.52
N ALA A 178 -11.67 12.64 -1.76
CA ALA A 178 -11.04 13.87 -2.24
C ALA A 178 -11.45 15.07 -1.38
N ARG A 179 -12.75 15.20 -1.08
CA ARG A 179 -13.26 16.25 -0.19
C ARG A 179 -12.64 16.17 1.21
N LEU A 180 -12.53 14.96 1.78
CA LEU A 180 -11.92 14.78 3.11
C LEU A 180 -10.44 15.19 3.14
N VAL A 181 -9.70 14.95 2.05
CA VAL A 181 -8.30 15.39 1.92
C VAL A 181 -8.21 16.91 1.78
N ASP A 182 -9.09 17.51 0.98
CA ASP A 182 -9.16 18.95 0.80
C ASP A 182 -9.47 19.67 2.12
N ASP A 183 -10.43 19.14 2.90
CA ASP A 183 -10.86 19.69 4.19
C ASP A 183 -9.76 19.63 5.28
N ASP A 184 -8.79 18.71 5.18
CA ASP A 184 -7.63 18.64 6.09
C ASP A 184 -6.62 19.78 5.85
N GLY A 185 -6.79 20.57 4.78
CA GLY A 185 -5.97 21.75 4.48
C GLY A 185 -4.58 21.44 3.94
N GLN A 186 -4.31 20.19 3.55
CA GLN A 186 -3.02 19.75 2.98
C GLN A 186 -2.96 19.83 1.43
N GLY A 187 -4.01 20.36 0.81
CA GLY A 187 -4.11 20.57 -0.64
C GLY A 187 -4.93 19.50 -1.35
N ARG A 188 -5.00 19.61 -2.69
CA ARG A 188 -5.80 18.73 -3.54
C ARG A 188 -5.37 17.28 -3.46
N LEU A 189 -6.31 16.35 -3.65
CA LEU A 189 -6.00 14.94 -3.84
C LEU A 189 -4.96 14.76 -4.96
N TYR A 190 -3.86 14.09 -4.64
CA TYR A 190 -2.78 13.85 -5.59
C TYR A 190 -3.28 13.02 -6.78
N ALA A 191 -2.92 13.38 -8.01
CA ALA A 191 -3.36 12.65 -9.21
C ALA A 191 -2.92 11.16 -9.21
N GLY A 192 -1.78 10.85 -8.59
CA GLY A 192 -1.30 9.47 -8.41
C GLY A 192 -1.79 8.79 -7.14
N PHE A 193 -2.78 9.36 -6.43
CA PHE A 193 -3.30 8.80 -5.20
C PHE A 193 -3.92 7.40 -5.44
N PRO A 194 -3.66 6.42 -4.56
CA PRO A 194 -4.14 5.05 -4.75
C PRO A 194 -5.59 4.88 -4.28
N ALA A 195 -6.52 5.54 -4.96
CA ALA A 195 -7.91 5.64 -4.51
C ALA A 195 -8.58 4.26 -4.30
N ALA A 196 -8.50 3.37 -5.29
CA ALA A 196 -9.11 2.04 -5.21
C ALA A 196 -8.61 1.22 -4.01
N THR A 197 -7.30 1.20 -3.76
CA THR A 197 -6.74 0.44 -2.63
C THR A 197 -7.03 1.11 -1.30
N LYS A 198 -6.95 2.44 -1.22
CA LYS A 198 -7.20 3.19 0.03
C LYS A 198 -8.68 3.16 0.45
N ILE A 199 -9.61 3.37 -0.48
CA ILE A 199 -11.05 3.35 -0.18
C ILE A 199 -11.46 1.96 0.31
N THR A 200 -10.98 0.92 -0.38
CA THR A 200 -11.27 -0.45 0.02
C THR A 200 -10.63 -0.79 1.38
N GLU A 201 -9.40 -0.35 1.65
CA GLU A 201 -8.77 -0.49 2.96
C GLU A 201 -9.62 0.16 4.06
N LEU A 202 -10.08 1.41 3.85
CA LEU A 202 -10.93 2.12 4.79
C LEU A 202 -12.25 1.36 5.03
N ALA A 203 -12.91 0.87 3.98
CA ALA A 203 -14.12 0.07 4.13
C ALA A 203 -13.88 -1.22 4.94
N LEU A 204 -12.78 -1.93 4.71
CA LEU A 204 -12.42 -3.13 5.48
C LEU A 204 -12.11 -2.81 6.94
N ILE A 205 -11.44 -1.68 7.21
CA ILE A 205 -11.26 -1.18 8.57
C ILE A 205 -12.63 -0.93 9.21
N GLY A 206 -13.52 -0.21 8.53
CA GLY A 206 -14.85 0.08 9.05
C GLY A 206 -15.66 -1.17 9.33
N ARG A 207 -15.67 -2.14 8.42
CA ARG A 207 -16.33 -3.45 8.63
C ARG A 207 -15.88 -4.15 9.91
N ARG A 208 -14.60 -3.98 10.30
CA ARG A 208 -14.04 -4.60 11.50
C ARG A 208 -14.34 -3.82 12.78
N HIS A 209 -14.41 -2.50 12.69
CA HIS A 209 -14.46 -1.61 13.85
C HIS A 209 -15.78 -0.82 13.98
N ALA A 210 -16.79 -1.15 13.17
CA ALA A 210 -18.16 -0.65 13.26
C ALA A 210 -18.95 -1.30 14.38
#